data_AF-A0A7C1BPS3-F1
#
_entry.id   AF-A0A7C1BPS3-F1
#
_cell.length_a   1.000
_cell.length_b   1.000
_cell.length_c   1.000
_cell.angle_alpha   90.00
_cell.angle_beta   90.00
_cell.angle_gamma   90.00
#
_symmetry.space_group_name_H-M   'P 1'
#
loop_
_entity.id
_entity.type
_entity.pdbx_description
1 polymer ?
#
loop_
_entity_poly.entity_id
_entity_poly.type
_entity_poly.pdbx_seq_one_letter_code
_entity_poly.pdbx_strand_id
1 'polypeptide(L)'
;MGSKMETLEIKSPTKKVKVFLVEKEYDESISELRHNLEESKPKLLQRPSPSFQRFLRRFILNNKPHFATEELGERTKEEFYQSPLAKIFRELNIPFFPVDIDEYAKSYLLSEIDELKEQLNSTLKRIKEMENQKVQNENLEYLTEYVRYLEYEIEHKSEQIDREVRVNWIAKGIIDSSEKVAKDSEDELVGIHICSPSYMTLLEKKLDALGVYVRQVKVKYSYSFEGKDYHDIRSINVKVKPIIKSSKKLPYILFFLNTDEIASPFDVCMAYDAGFDVVNTYNNVSVDLAKRLVQDAMFSRGPKGIKRTCFFIGGRDVEKVEKVASTVKDTMMSPFKTSVIVDPRGAYTTAAAMVAKAEEALRKKGFKDLSDKTCAVFGTGPVGRIASVLLSKLGCKTFIVSLVSGQAYVANVANNINRKYSVFVKGVFAPTKAERLKIMLDSDVVFTAVAPGTKIVDGDMLDKLNIPKLFIDVNAVPPYTIERLQPKDELKELKPGVYGIGALVVGDLKYRTEMELLRRARLSGGGFYDYNYCFNLAREILKEKELLPEISVTLRRI
;
A
#
# COMPACT_ATOMS: atom_id res chain seq x y z
N MET A 1 11.00 34.66 -45.59
CA MET A 1 11.80 34.50 -44.36
C MET A 1 11.54 33.10 -43.84
N GLY A 2 12.50 32.19 -43.94
CA GLY A 2 12.32 30.82 -43.43
C GLY A 2 12.20 30.87 -41.91
N SER A 3 11.04 30.55 -41.37
CA SER A 3 10.87 30.32 -39.94
C SER A 3 11.70 29.10 -39.57
N LYS A 4 12.55 29.26 -38.55
CA LYS A 4 13.41 28.20 -38.04
C LYS A 4 12.50 27.19 -37.34
N MET A 5 12.50 25.93 -37.76
CA MET A 5 11.72 24.86 -37.12
C MET A 5 12.17 24.75 -35.65
N GLU A 6 11.28 25.05 -34.71
CA GLU A 6 11.59 24.98 -33.29
C GLU A 6 11.60 23.51 -32.85
N THR A 7 12.74 23.02 -32.37
CA THR A 7 12.87 21.64 -31.89
C THR A 7 12.38 21.53 -30.44
N LEU A 8 11.69 20.43 -30.12
CA LEU A 8 11.20 20.12 -28.77
C LEU A 8 12.36 19.66 -27.87
N GLU A 9 13.24 20.58 -27.50
CA GLU A 9 14.24 20.37 -26.45
C GLU A 9 13.79 21.11 -25.19
N ILE A 10 13.58 20.36 -24.10
CA ILE A 10 13.15 20.92 -22.81
C ILE A 10 14.30 20.85 -21.84
N LYS A 11 14.75 22.02 -21.38
CA LYS A 11 15.76 22.15 -20.33
C LYS A 11 15.08 22.50 -19.02
N SER A 12 15.70 22.10 -17.90
CA SER A 12 15.30 22.60 -16.59
C SER A 12 15.45 24.12 -16.52
N PRO A 13 14.60 24.82 -15.75
CA PRO A 13 14.71 26.26 -15.59
C PRO A 13 16.05 26.65 -14.96
N THR A 14 16.55 27.81 -15.34
CA THR A 14 17.82 28.37 -14.83
C THR A 14 17.69 28.81 -13.37
N LYS A 15 16.48 29.19 -12.95
CA LYS A 15 16.13 29.62 -11.59
C LYS A 15 15.15 28.64 -10.94
N LYS A 16 14.95 28.76 -9.63
CA LYS A 16 13.91 27.97 -8.95
C LYS A 16 12.54 28.46 -9.44
N VAL A 17 11.73 27.56 -9.96
CA VAL A 17 10.38 27.88 -10.42
C VAL A 17 9.35 27.09 -9.63
N LYS A 18 8.36 27.79 -9.11
CA LYS A 18 7.18 27.23 -8.47
C LYS A 18 5.95 27.54 -9.29
N VAL A 19 5.19 26.52 -9.67
CA VAL A 19 3.98 26.69 -10.47
C VAL A 19 2.75 26.20 -9.70
N PHE A 20 1.75 27.07 -9.59
CA PHE A 20 0.39 26.66 -9.24
C PHE A 20 -0.32 26.18 -10.50
N LEU A 21 -0.58 24.88 -10.59
CA LEU A 21 -1.44 24.30 -11.62
C LEU A 21 -2.90 24.47 -11.17
N VAL A 22 -3.60 25.45 -11.73
CA VAL A 22 -4.99 25.78 -11.37
C VAL A 22 -5.93 25.09 -12.35
N GLU A 23 -6.69 24.12 -11.87
CA GLU A 23 -7.68 23.39 -12.67
C GLU A 23 -8.82 24.32 -13.10
N LYS A 24 -9.04 24.45 -14.42
CA LYS A 24 -10.14 25.22 -14.99
C LYS A 24 -11.39 24.34 -15.21
N GLU A 25 -12.51 24.96 -15.57
CA GLU A 25 -13.82 24.30 -15.64
C GLU A 25 -14.04 23.45 -16.91
N TYR A 26 -13.11 23.50 -17.87
CA TYR A 26 -13.21 22.90 -19.19
C TYR A 26 -11.81 22.56 -19.74
N ASP A 27 -11.74 21.68 -20.74
CA ASP A 27 -10.49 21.38 -21.43
C ASP A 27 -10.32 22.25 -22.68
N GLU A 28 -9.09 22.70 -22.95
CA GLU A 28 -8.72 23.27 -24.25
C GLU A 28 -8.22 22.13 -25.15
N SER A 29 -9.08 21.68 -26.06
CA SER A 29 -8.76 20.57 -26.96
C SER A 29 -8.35 21.03 -28.35
N ILE A 30 -7.73 20.13 -29.10
CA ILE A 30 -7.48 20.22 -30.54
C ILE A 30 -8.42 19.21 -31.20
N SER A 31 -9.50 19.66 -31.86
CA SER A 31 -10.53 18.78 -32.43
C SER A 31 -9.98 17.81 -33.46
N GLU A 32 -8.91 18.17 -34.17
CA GLU A 32 -8.27 17.32 -35.16
C GLU A 32 -7.68 16.04 -34.55
N LEU A 33 -7.39 16.03 -33.24
CA LEU A 33 -6.92 14.88 -32.48
C LEU A 33 -8.08 14.03 -31.89
N ARG A 34 -9.35 14.37 -32.17
CA ARG A 34 -10.50 13.59 -31.72
C ARG A 34 -11.02 12.69 -32.84
N HIS A 35 -11.06 11.39 -32.58
CA HIS A 35 -11.54 10.41 -33.56
C HIS A 35 -13.08 10.30 -33.61
N ASN A 36 -13.76 10.55 -32.48
CA ASN A 36 -15.23 10.51 -32.39
C ASN A 36 -15.81 11.92 -32.13
N LEU A 37 -16.57 12.42 -33.10
CA LEU A 37 -17.35 13.65 -32.98
C LEU A 37 -18.56 13.40 -32.06
N GLU A 38 -18.35 13.30 -30.75
CA GLU A 38 -19.43 13.61 -29.81
C GLU A 38 -19.90 15.04 -30.07
N GLU A 39 -21.22 15.28 -30.06
CA GLU A 39 -21.83 16.59 -30.26
C GLU A 39 -21.04 17.68 -29.52
N SER A 40 -20.51 18.64 -30.29
CA SER A 40 -19.68 19.70 -29.73
C SER A 40 -20.48 20.44 -28.66
N LYS A 41 -20.02 20.41 -27.40
CA LYS A 41 -20.59 21.23 -26.34
C LYS A 41 -20.65 22.68 -26.83
N PRO A 42 -21.71 23.44 -26.51
CA PRO A 42 -21.81 24.83 -26.92
C PRO A 42 -20.52 25.60 -26.57
N LYS A 43 -19.97 26.38 -27.51
CA LYS A 43 -18.76 27.20 -27.29
C LYS A 43 -18.84 28.05 -26.01
N LEU A 44 -20.06 28.39 -25.58
CA LEU A 44 -20.36 29.10 -24.34
C LEU A 44 -19.97 28.36 -23.04
N LEU A 45 -19.73 27.05 -23.10
CA LEU A 45 -19.25 26.23 -21.99
C LEU A 45 -17.72 26.08 -21.97
N GLN A 46 -17.04 26.54 -23.04
CA GLN A 46 -15.57 26.61 -23.13
C GLN A 46 -15.05 28.01 -22.77
N ARG A 47 -15.62 28.61 -21.72
CA ARG A 47 -15.19 29.91 -21.19
C ARG A 47 -15.29 29.92 -19.66
N PRO A 48 -14.44 30.68 -18.96
CA PRO A 48 -14.42 30.66 -17.51
C PRO A 48 -15.71 31.26 -16.94
N SER A 49 -16.32 30.59 -15.97
CA SER A 49 -17.50 31.10 -15.29
C SER A 49 -17.16 32.39 -14.51
N PRO A 50 -18.14 33.30 -14.29
CA PRO A 50 -17.92 34.47 -13.45
C PRO A 50 -17.41 34.13 -12.04
N SER A 51 -17.80 32.96 -11.52
CA SER A 51 -17.36 32.47 -10.22
C SER A 51 -15.89 32.04 -10.23
N PHE A 52 -15.44 31.33 -11.27
CA PHE A 52 -14.03 31.00 -11.46
C PHE A 52 -13.18 32.27 -11.65
N GLN A 53 -13.65 33.23 -12.46
CA GLN A 53 -12.97 34.51 -12.67
C GLN A 53 -12.76 35.28 -11.35
N ARG A 54 -13.78 35.36 -10.49
CA ARG A 54 -13.67 35.98 -9.15
C ARG A 54 -12.69 35.25 -8.25
N PHE A 55 -12.74 33.92 -8.24
CA PHE A 55 -11.80 33.09 -7.50
C PHE A 55 -10.36 33.37 -7.96
N LEU A 56 -10.12 33.34 -9.27
CA LEU A 56 -8.80 33.51 -9.85
C LEU A 56 -8.22 34.88 -9.54
N ARG A 57 -9.01 35.97 -9.66
CA ARG A 57 -8.59 37.32 -9.24
C ARG A 57 -8.06 37.34 -7.81
N ARG A 58 -8.84 36.77 -6.86
CA ARG A 58 -8.44 36.72 -5.45
C ARG A 58 -7.20 35.85 -5.23
N PHE A 59 -7.09 34.74 -5.96
CA PHE A 59 -5.95 33.85 -5.90
C PHE A 59 -4.66 34.54 -6.41
N ILE A 60 -4.73 35.27 -7.53
CA ILE A 60 -3.61 36.05 -8.07
C ILE A 60 -3.17 37.12 -7.07
N LEU A 61 -4.10 37.91 -6.53
CA LEU A 61 -3.79 38.97 -5.55
C LEU A 61 -3.08 38.44 -4.30
N ASN A 62 -3.44 37.25 -3.84
CA ASN A 62 -2.85 36.62 -2.65
C ASN A 62 -1.47 36.00 -2.91
N ASN A 63 -1.22 35.48 -4.11
CA ASN A 63 0.01 34.74 -4.42
C ASN A 63 1.02 35.55 -5.23
N LYS A 64 0.61 36.68 -5.84
CA LYS A 64 1.44 37.62 -6.60
C LYS A 64 2.43 36.91 -7.55
N PRO A 65 1.93 36.12 -8.52
CA PRO A 65 2.81 35.42 -9.46
C PRO A 65 3.59 36.40 -10.34
N HIS A 66 4.75 35.97 -10.81
CA HIS A 66 5.62 36.72 -11.74
C HIS A 66 5.15 36.55 -13.19
N PHE A 67 4.50 35.42 -13.50
CA PHE A 67 3.91 35.15 -14.80
C PHE A 67 2.71 34.21 -14.68
N ALA A 68 1.93 34.14 -15.74
CA ALA A 68 0.90 33.13 -15.90
C ALA A 68 0.87 32.57 -17.33
N THR A 69 0.34 31.37 -17.48
CA THR A 69 0.15 30.71 -18.77
C THR A 69 -1.18 29.97 -18.82
N GLU A 70 -1.66 29.68 -20.03
CA GLU A 70 -2.84 28.85 -20.30
C GLU A 70 -2.65 28.12 -21.64
N GLU A 71 -3.20 26.91 -21.78
CA GLU A 71 -3.15 26.19 -23.06
C GLU A 71 -3.85 26.95 -24.19
N LEU A 72 -3.25 27.05 -25.38
CA LEU A 72 -3.87 27.81 -26.48
C LEU A 72 -5.13 27.10 -27.02
N GLY A 73 -5.07 25.78 -27.22
CA GLY A 73 -6.15 24.99 -27.80
C GLY A 73 -6.36 25.30 -29.29
N GLU A 74 -7.62 25.46 -29.68
CA GLU A 74 -8.03 25.85 -31.04
C GLU A 74 -8.00 27.37 -31.28
N ARG A 75 -7.80 28.16 -30.23
CA ARG A 75 -7.89 29.61 -30.30
C ARG A 75 -6.72 30.19 -31.08
N THR A 76 -6.96 31.27 -31.82
CA THR A 76 -5.86 32.09 -32.32
C THR A 76 -5.19 32.85 -31.17
N LYS A 77 -3.98 33.38 -31.40
CA LYS A 77 -3.31 34.24 -30.40
C LYS A 77 -4.14 35.48 -30.12
N GLU A 78 -4.84 36.03 -31.11
CA GLU A 78 -5.74 37.17 -30.97
C GLU A 78 -6.92 36.83 -30.04
N GLU A 79 -7.57 35.69 -30.26
CA GLU A 79 -8.68 35.22 -29.42
C GLU A 79 -8.22 34.96 -27.97
N PHE A 80 -7.04 34.39 -27.79
CA PHE A 80 -6.43 34.18 -26.48
C PHE A 80 -6.29 35.48 -25.70
N TYR A 81 -5.74 36.52 -26.31
CA TYR A 81 -5.54 37.82 -25.65
C TYR A 81 -6.82 38.64 -25.48
N GLN A 82 -7.89 38.30 -26.21
CA GLN A 82 -9.23 38.87 -26.02
C GLN A 82 -10.05 38.13 -24.96
N SER A 83 -9.55 37.00 -24.44
CA SER A 83 -10.27 36.17 -23.48
C SER A 83 -10.52 36.87 -22.12
N PRO A 84 -11.57 36.44 -21.38
CA PRO A 84 -11.82 36.94 -20.02
C PRO A 84 -10.64 36.70 -19.06
N LEU A 85 -9.88 35.61 -19.23
CA LEU A 85 -8.69 35.33 -18.42
C LEU A 85 -7.56 36.32 -18.72
N ALA A 86 -7.27 36.58 -20.00
CA ALA A 86 -6.28 37.57 -20.40
C ALA A 86 -6.62 38.97 -19.88
N LYS A 87 -7.91 39.34 -19.85
CA LYS A 87 -8.37 40.60 -19.24
C LYS A 87 -8.03 40.67 -17.75
N ILE A 88 -8.22 39.59 -16.98
CA ILE A 88 -7.89 39.54 -15.55
C ILE A 88 -6.40 39.77 -15.31
N PHE A 89 -5.54 39.04 -16.02
CA PHE A 89 -4.08 39.17 -15.83
C PHE A 89 -3.56 40.53 -16.28
N ARG A 90 -4.11 41.11 -17.36
CA ARG A 90 -3.80 42.47 -17.82
C ARG A 90 -4.14 43.52 -16.77
N GLU A 91 -5.35 43.45 -16.18
CA GLU A 91 -5.76 44.38 -15.12
C GLU A 91 -4.90 44.27 -13.86
N LEU A 92 -4.36 43.08 -13.58
CA LEU A 92 -3.47 42.82 -12.43
C LEU A 92 -1.98 42.99 -12.77
N ASN A 93 -1.66 43.45 -13.99
CA ASN A 93 -0.31 43.66 -14.49
C ASN A 93 0.62 42.43 -14.37
N ILE A 94 0.07 41.24 -14.63
CA ILE A 94 0.81 39.97 -14.66
C ILE A 94 0.99 39.54 -16.12
N PRO A 95 2.22 39.27 -16.60
CA PRO A 95 2.45 38.70 -17.92
C PRO A 95 1.70 37.37 -18.10
N PHE A 96 0.93 37.24 -19.18
CA PHE A 96 0.10 36.07 -19.47
C PHE A 96 0.38 35.54 -20.87
N PHE A 97 0.83 34.28 -20.98
CA PHE A 97 1.33 33.71 -22.23
C PHE A 97 0.52 32.47 -22.67
N PRO A 98 0.18 32.35 -23.96
CA PRO A 98 -0.33 31.10 -24.49
C PRO A 98 0.79 30.05 -24.57
N VAL A 99 0.48 28.80 -24.22
CA VAL A 99 1.41 27.68 -24.33
C VAL A 99 0.73 26.50 -25.01
N ASP A 100 1.30 25.97 -26.07
CA ASP A 100 0.78 24.77 -26.75
C ASP A 100 1.84 24.24 -27.74
N ILE A 101 1.49 23.22 -28.53
CA ILE A 101 2.32 22.79 -29.66
C ILE A 101 2.59 23.98 -30.58
N ASP A 102 3.86 24.16 -31.00
CA ASP A 102 4.21 25.13 -32.03
C ASP A 102 3.38 24.90 -33.31
N GLU A 103 3.02 25.97 -34.01
CA GLU A 103 2.10 25.91 -35.14
C GLU A 103 2.64 25.03 -36.29
N TYR A 104 3.93 25.12 -36.60
CA TYR A 104 4.54 24.29 -37.64
C TYR A 104 4.63 22.83 -37.21
N ALA A 105 5.01 22.58 -35.95
CA ALA A 105 5.05 21.22 -35.41
C ALA A 105 3.65 20.60 -35.36
N LYS A 106 2.62 21.38 -35.01
CA LYS A 106 1.22 20.95 -35.01
C LYS A 106 0.78 20.56 -36.42
N SER A 107 1.04 21.39 -37.43
CA SER A 107 0.69 21.08 -38.83
C SER A 107 1.35 19.79 -39.32
N TYR A 108 2.63 19.57 -38.99
CA TYR A 108 3.36 18.36 -39.37
C TYR A 108 2.80 17.09 -38.69
N LEU A 109 2.49 17.17 -37.40
CA LEU A 109 1.92 16.04 -36.66
C LEU A 109 0.50 15.70 -37.14
N LEU A 110 -0.29 16.72 -37.48
CA LEU A 110 -1.64 16.53 -37.97
C LEU A 110 -1.68 15.99 -39.40
N SER A 111 -0.72 16.35 -40.28
CA SER A 111 -0.71 15.83 -41.65
C SER A 111 -0.59 14.30 -41.69
N GLU A 112 0.18 13.69 -40.79
CA GLU A 112 0.25 12.22 -40.71
C GLU A 112 -1.08 11.58 -40.31
N ILE A 113 -1.83 12.23 -39.41
CA ILE A 113 -3.16 11.75 -39.00
C ILE A 113 -4.16 11.94 -40.15
N ASP A 114 -4.09 13.07 -40.85
CA ASP A 114 -4.99 13.37 -41.96
C ASP A 114 -4.77 12.39 -43.12
N GLU A 115 -3.53 12.01 -43.43
CA GLU A 115 -3.23 10.93 -44.39
C GLU A 115 -3.88 9.59 -44.00
N LEU A 116 -3.79 9.21 -42.73
CA LEU A 116 -4.46 7.99 -42.23
C LEU A 116 -5.98 8.09 -42.30
N LYS A 117 -6.56 9.26 -42.00
CA LYS A 117 -8.00 9.51 -42.13
C LYS A 117 -8.46 9.45 -43.58
N GLU A 118 -7.67 9.96 -44.52
CA GLU A 118 -7.96 9.83 -45.96
C GLU A 118 -7.94 8.37 -46.41
N GLN A 119 -6.96 7.57 -45.94
CA GLN A 119 -6.90 6.13 -46.18
C GLN A 119 -8.11 5.40 -45.57
N LEU A 120 -8.53 5.77 -44.35
CA LEU A 120 -9.71 5.21 -43.69
C LEU A 120 -10.98 5.52 -44.49
N ASN A 121 -11.19 6.78 -44.85
CA ASN A 121 -12.38 7.22 -45.59
C ASN A 121 -12.46 6.58 -46.98
N SER A 122 -11.35 6.47 -47.70
CA SER A 122 -11.31 5.80 -49.01
C SER A 122 -11.58 4.30 -48.90
N THR A 123 -11.06 3.63 -47.86
CA THR A 123 -11.32 2.21 -47.58
C THR A 123 -12.79 1.97 -47.23
N LEU A 124 -13.36 2.79 -46.35
CA LEU A 124 -14.78 2.75 -45.98
C LEU A 124 -15.70 2.97 -47.19
N LYS A 125 -15.34 3.90 -48.08
CA LYS A 125 -16.08 4.13 -49.32
C LYS A 125 -16.07 2.88 -50.20
N ARG A 126 -14.92 2.22 -50.34
CA ARG A 126 -14.78 0.97 -51.10
C ARG A 126 -15.61 -0.17 -50.50
N ILE A 127 -15.62 -0.31 -49.18
CA ILE A 127 -16.47 -1.29 -48.47
C ILE A 127 -17.95 -1.04 -48.80
N LYS A 128 -18.43 0.21 -48.66
CA LYS A 128 -19.82 0.57 -48.99
C LYS A 128 -20.20 0.28 -50.45
N GLU A 129 -19.30 0.56 -51.39
CA GLU A 129 -19.50 0.24 -52.80
C GLU A 129 -19.62 -1.28 -53.04
N MET A 130 -18.80 -2.09 -52.34
CA MET A 130 -18.83 -3.55 -52.44
C MET A 130 -20.06 -4.19 -51.76
N GLU A 131 -20.49 -3.66 -50.61
CA GLU A 131 -21.73 -4.09 -49.92
C GLU A 131 -22.96 -3.87 -50.80
N ASN A 132 -23.03 -2.72 -51.49
CA ASN A 132 -24.10 -2.41 -52.44
C ASN A 132 -24.15 -3.38 -53.64
N GLN A 133 -23.03 -4.05 -53.98
CA GLN A 133 -22.92 -5.00 -55.08
C GLN A 133 -23.22 -6.46 -54.66
N LYS A 134 -23.55 -6.73 -53.38
CA LYS A 134 -23.85 -8.08 -52.83
C LYS A 134 -22.79 -9.15 -53.10
N VAL A 135 -21.53 -8.77 -53.22
CA VAL A 135 -20.41 -9.71 -53.42
C VAL A 135 -19.81 -10.06 -52.05
N GLN A 136 -20.12 -11.24 -51.49
CA GLN A 136 -19.36 -11.80 -50.36
C GLN A 136 -18.05 -12.38 -50.90
N ASN A 137 -16.92 -11.82 -50.47
CA ASN A 137 -15.58 -12.17 -50.95
C ASN A 137 -14.57 -11.96 -49.80
N GLU A 138 -13.53 -12.79 -49.70
CA GLU A 138 -12.42 -12.70 -48.73
C GLU A 138 -11.79 -11.28 -48.68
N ASN A 139 -11.88 -10.55 -49.79
CA ASN A 139 -11.46 -9.15 -49.89
C ASN A 139 -12.21 -8.19 -48.94
N LEU A 140 -13.48 -8.46 -48.60
CA LEU A 140 -14.27 -7.61 -47.69
C LEU A 140 -13.81 -7.77 -46.23
N GLU A 141 -13.45 -9.00 -45.84
CA GLU A 141 -12.90 -9.30 -44.51
C GLU A 141 -11.54 -8.61 -44.34
N TYR A 142 -10.67 -8.69 -45.35
CA TYR A 142 -9.39 -7.98 -45.35
C TYR A 142 -9.56 -6.45 -45.23
N LEU A 143 -10.47 -5.84 -46.00
CA LEU A 143 -10.72 -4.39 -45.91
C LEU A 143 -11.29 -4.00 -44.55
N THR A 144 -12.11 -4.85 -43.93
CA THR A 144 -12.63 -4.63 -42.58
C THR A 144 -11.53 -4.64 -41.53
N GLU A 145 -10.61 -5.61 -41.59
CA GLU A 145 -9.43 -5.64 -40.70
C GLU A 145 -8.50 -4.44 -40.94
N TYR A 146 -8.34 -4.01 -42.20
CA TYR A 146 -7.56 -2.81 -42.51
C TYR A 146 -8.20 -1.53 -41.95
N VAL A 147 -9.53 -1.40 -42.01
CA VAL A 147 -10.26 -0.30 -41.35
C VAL A 147 -10.00 -0.30 -39.84
N ARG A 148 -10.11 -1.45 -39.17
CA ARG A 148 -9.83 -1.56 -37.73
C ARG A 148 -8.40 -1.15 -37.37
N TYR A 149 -7.43 -1.56 -38.19
CA TYR A 149 -6.04 -1.13 -38.05
C TYR A 149 -5.90 0.38 -38.18
N LEU A 150 -6.51 0.99 -39.20
CA LEU A 150 -6.46 2.45 -39.42
C LEU A 150 -7.11 3.23 -38.28
N GLU A 151 -8.27 2.78 -37.78
CA GLU A 151 -8.92 3.37 -36.60
C GLU A 151 -8.01 3.31 -35.37
N TYR A 152 -7.40 2.16 -35.10
CA TYR A 152 -6.43 1.98 -34.02
C TYR A 152 -5.22 2.90 -34.16
N GLU A 153 -4.59 2.97 -35.34
CA GLU A 153 -3.42 3.82 -35.58
C GLU A 153 -3.76 5.31 -35.42
N ILE A 154 -4.92 5.76 -35.92
CA ILE A 154 -5.38 7.14 -35.77
C ILE A 154 -5.60 7.47 -34.29
N GLU A 155 -6.29 6.60 -33.54
CA GLU A 155 -6.54 6.80 -32.11
C GLU A 155 -5.23 6.81 -31.32
N HIS A 156 -4.35 5.82 -31.56
CA HIS A 156 -3.07 5.70 -30.87
C HIS A 156 -2.16 6.91 -31.11
N LYS A 157 -1.97 7.32 -32.37
CA LYS A 157 -1.19 8.51 -32.71
C LYS A 157 -1.81 9.79 -32.13
N SER A 158 -3.14 9.93 -32.21
CA SER A 158 -3.83 11.10 -31.66
C SER A 158 -3.65 11.20 -30.15
N GLU A 159 -3.79 10.09 -29.43
CA GLU A 159 -3.57 10.05 -27.98
C GLU A 159 -2.11 10.33 -27.62
N GLN A 160 -1.16 9.77 -28.36
CA GLN A 160 0.27 10.04 -28.15
C GLN A 160 0.59 11.52 -28.33
N ILE A 161 0.08 12.14 -29.41
CA ILE A 161 0.27 13.57 -29.66
C ILE A 161 -0.36 14.40 -28.55
N ASP A 162 -1.61 14.10 -28.16
CA ASP A 162 -2.33 14.90 -27.17
C ASP A 162 -1.78 14.75 -25.74
N ARG A 163 -1.38 13.54 -25.34
CA ARG A 163 -1.00 13.25 -23.95
C ARG A 163 0.49 13.26 -23.68
N GLU A 164 1.33 13.07 -24.70
CA GLU A 164 2.79 13.10 -24.55
C GLU A 164 3.39 14.33 -25.20
N VAL A 165 3.20 14.49 -26.51
CA VAL A 165 3.85 15.55 -27.29
C VAL A 165 3.36 16.93 -26.85
N ARG A 166 2.05 17.13 -26.78
CA ARG A 166 1.44 18.40 -26.35
C ARG A 166 1.80 18.76 -24.91
N VAL A 167 1.77 17.79 -23.99
CA VAL A 167 2.17 18.02 -22.58
C VAL A 167 3.63 18.47 -22.49
N ASN A 168 4.51 17.92 -23.32
CA ASN A 168 5.90 18.37 -23.41
C ASN A 168 6.00 19.82 -23.91
N TRP A 169 5.26 20.18 -24.96
CA TRP A 169 5.21 21.56 -25.46
C TRP A 169 4.67 22.56 -24.43
N ILE A 170 3.59 22.19 -23.72
CA ILE A 170 3.03 23.02 -22.63
C ILE A 170 4.07 23.22 -21.53
N ALA A 171 4.75 22.15 -21.09
CA ALA A 171 5.79 22.23 -20.08
C ALA A 171 6.96 23.13 -20.52
N LYS A 172 7.40 23.00 -21.78
CA LYS A 172 8.41 23.89 -22.39
C LYS A 172 7.94 25.35 -22.36
N GLY A 173 6.72 25.62 -22.82
CA GLY A 173 6.16 26.96 -22.84
C GLY A 173 6.05 27.61 -21.45
N ILE A 174 5.75 26.83 -20.41
CA ILE A 174 5.76 27.30 -19.02
C ILE A 174 7.17 27.70 -18.57
N ILE A 175 8.17 26.88 -18.86
CA ILE A 175 9.57 27.16 -18.51
C ILE A 175 10.07 28.38 -19.29
N ASP A 176 9.87 28.41 -20.60
CA ASP A 176 10.27 29.55 -21.45
C ASP A 176 9.59 30.85 -21.01
N SER A 177 8.33 30.79 -20.57
CA SER A 177 7.61 31.94 -20.01
C SER A 177 8.23 32.42 -18.69
N SER A 178 8.73 31.50 -17.86
CA SER A 178 9.43 31.85 -16.63
C SER A 178 10.76 32.54 -16.92
N GLU A 179 11.52 32.05 -17.90
CA GLU A 179 12.81 32.64 -18.31
C GLU A 179 12.61 34.04 -18.90
N LYS A 180 11.52 34.27 -19.67
CA LYS A 180 11.19 35.59 -20.23
C LYS A 180 10.94 36.67 -19.17
N VAL A 181 10.45 36.29 -18.00
CA VAL A 181 10.15 37.23 -16.91
C VAL A 181 11.23 37.27 -15.83
N ALA A 182 12.21 36.38 -15.91
CA ALA A 182 13.29 36.26 -14.93
C ALA A 182 14.11 37.56 -14.88
N LYS A 183 14.27 38.10 -13.68
CA LYS A 183 15.18 39.22 -13.40
C LYS A 183 16.34 38.72 -12.57
N ASP A 184 17.55 39.25 -12.78
CA ASP A 184 18.76 38.81 -12.05
C ASP A 184 18.60 38.83 -10.52
N SER A 185 17.80 39.76 -9.98
CA SER A 185 17.53 39.91 -8.56
C SER A 185 16.63 38.86 -7.91
N GLU A 186 15.99 37.98 -8.69
CA GLU A 186 15.03 37.00 -8.17
C GLU A 186 15.64 35.59 -8.15
N ASP A 187 15.72 34.95 -6.98
CA ASP A 187 16.21 33.57 -6.85
C ASP A 187 15.11 32.50 -7.08
N GLU A 188 13.85 32.90 -6.93
CA GLU A 188 12.67 32.05 -7.10
C GLU A 188 11.56 32.78 -7.86
N LEU A 189 11.02 32.14 -8.89
CA LEU A 189 9.88 32.59 -9.67
C LEU A 189 8.63 31.80 -9.30
N VAL A 190 7.51 32.51 -9.20
CA VAL A 190 6.18 31.94 -8.95
C VAL A 190 5.32 32.13 -10.19
N GLY A 191 4.87 31.04 -10.80
CA GLY A 191 3.95 31.03 -11.94
C GLY A 191 2.57 30.50 -11.59
N ILE A 192 1.57 30.89 -12.38
CA ILE A 192 0.25 30.23 -12.42
C ILE A 192 0.04 29.66 -13.82
N HIS A 193 -0.22 28.37 -13.92
CA HIS A 193 -0.72 27.79 -15.17
C HIS A 193 -2.19 27.43 -14.99
N ILE A 194 -3.06 28.02 -15.83
CA ILE A 194 -4.49 27.68 -15.89
C ILE A 194 -4.60 26.44 -16.76
N CYS A 195 -4.90 25.30 -16.14
CA CYS A 195 -4.73 23.98 -16.73
C CYS A 195 -6.07 23.29 -16.97
N SER A 196 -6.18 22.67 -18.14
CA SER A 196 -7.25 21.76 -18.51
C SER A 196 -7.27 20.55 -17.55
N PRO A 197 -8.45 20.14 -17.03
CA PRO A 197 -8.57 18.98 -16.14
C PRO A 197 -7.85 17.71 -16.64
N SER A 198 -7.87 17.44 -17.94
CA SER A 198 -7.24 16.26 -18.56
C SER A 198 -5.71 16.23 -18.40
N TYR A 199 -5.05 17.40 -18.37
CA TYR A 199 -3.58 17.49 -18.33
C TYR A 199 -3.02 17.67 -16.92
N MET A 200 -3.85 17.95 -15.90
CA MET A 200 -3.42 18.26 -14.53
C MET A 200 -2.37 17.28 -13.97
N THR A 201 -2.58 15.97 -14.12
CA THR A 201 -1.68 14.94 -13.56
C THR A 201 -0.45 14.72 -14.46
N LEU A 202 -0.63 14.77 -15.78
CA LEU A 202 0.46 14.57 -16.74
C LEU A 202 1.46 15.71 -16.65
N LEU A 203 0.98 16.94 -16.64
CA LEU A 203 1.79 18.14 -16.56
C LEU A 203 2.49 18.30 -15.21
N GLU A 204 1.83 17.93 -14.10
CA GLU A 204 2.47 17.90 -12.78
C GLU A 204 3.70 16.98 -12.77
N LYS A 205 3.56 15.75 -13.28
CA LYS A 205 4.67 14.80 -13.37
C LYS A 205 5.79 15.33 -14.27
N LYS A 206 5.43 15.92 -15.41
CA LYS A 206 6.41 16.44 -16.37
C LYS A 206 7.20 17.61 -15.79
N LEU A 207 6.53 18.56 -15.16
CA LEU A 207 7.16 19.71 -14.52
C LEU A 207 8.01 19.31 -13.30
N ASP A 208 7.55 18.38 -12.45
CA ASP A 208 8.34 17.86 -11.31
C ASP A 208 9.64 17.19 -11.80
N ALA A 209 9.55 16.40 -12.89
CA ALA A 209 10.72 15.78 -13.52
C ALA A 209 11.73 16.79 -14.09
N LEU A 210 11.26 17.99 -14.46
CA LEU A 210 12.09 19.10 -14.95
C LEU A 210 12.62 20.00 -13.82
N GLY A 211 12.32 19.68 -12.55
CA GLY A 211 12.77 20.44 -11.38
C GLY A 211 11.88 21.64 -11.00
N VAL A 212 10.68 21.73 -11.58
CA VAL A 212 9.70 22.78 -11.25
C VAL A 212 8.86 22.32 -10.05
N TYR A 213 8.77 23.14 -9.00
CA TYR A 213 7.95 22.81 -7.83
C TYR A 213 6.47 23.08 -8.10
N VAL A 214 5.70 22.00 -8.24
CA VAL A 214 4.29 22.09 -8.62
C VAL A 214 3.36 22.01 -7.40
N ARG A 215 2.32 22.86 -7.38
CA ARG A 215 1.15 22.71 -6.50
C ARG A 215 -0.13 22.69 -7.30
N GLN A 216 -0.86 21.58 -7.24
CA GLN A 216 -2.21 21.51 -7.82
C GLN A 216 -3.21 22.29 -6.98
N VAL A 217 -4.02 23.10 -7.65
CA VAL A 217 -5.13 23.87 -7.09
C VAL A 217 -6.40 23.41 -7.80
N LYS A 218 -7.14 22.52 -7.14
CA LYS A 218 -8.46 22.09 -7.62
C LYS A 218 -9.55 23.01 -7.08
N VAL A 219 -10.58 23.29 -7.86
CA VAL A 219 -11.68 24.18 -7.46
C VAL A 219 -12.94 23.36 -7.17
N LYS A 220 -13.45 23.41 -5.94
CA LYS A 220 -14.73 22.79 -5.58
C LYS A 220 -15.84 23.83 -5.59
N TYR A 221 -16.91 23.53 -6.32
CA TYR A 221 -18.12 24.34 -6.39
C TYR A 221 -19.21 23.72 -5.52
N SER A 222 -19.99 24.56 -4.84
CA SER A 222 -21.26 24.18 -4.23
C SER A 222 -22.33 25.20 -4.59
N TYR A 223 -23.49 24.70 -5.01
CA TYR A 223 -24.58 25.49 -5.55
C TYR A 223 -25.78 25.48 -4.59
N SER A 224 -26.47 26.61 -4.50
CA SER A 224 -27.79 26.70 -3.87
C SER A 224 -28.69 27.57 -4.75
N PHE A 225 -29.93 27.14 -4.95
CA PHE A 225 -30.87 27.72 -5.90
C PHE A 225 -32.12 28.23 -5.17
N GLU A 226 -32.69 29.32 -5.66
CA GLU A 226 -34.04 29.76 -5.29
C GLU A 226 -34.98 29.55 -6.48
N GLY A 227 -35.95 28.64 -6.33
CA GLY A 227 -36.87 28.22 -7.38
C GLY A 227 -37.31 26.77 -7.21
N LYS A 228 -38.45 26.37 -7.78
CA LYS A 228 -38.93 24.97 -7.71
C LYS A 228 -38.42 24.09 -8.86
N ASP A 229 -38.10 24.66 -10.01
CA ASP A 229 -37.58 23.98 -11.21
C ASP A 229 -36.72 24.92 -12.10
N TYR A 230 -36.24 24.41 -13.25
CA TYR A 230 -35.41 25.19 -14.18
C TYR A 230 -36.12 26.41 -14.78
N HIS A 231 -37.46 26.41 -14.84
CA HIS A 231 -38.24 27.54 -15.36
C HIS A 231 -38.43 28.66 -14.32
N ASP A 232 -38.24 28.39 -13.02
CA ASP A 232 -38.41 29.35 -11.90
C ASP A 232 -37.09 29.62 -11.13
N ILE A 233 -35.92 29.42 -11.74
CA ILE A 233 -34.63 29.79 -11.12
C ILE A 233 -34.53 31.32 -11.05
N ARG A 234 -34.71 31.89 -9.85
CA ARG A 234 -34.62 33.34 -9.60
C ARG A 234 -33.21 33.78 -9.25
N SER A 235 -32.48 32.94 -8.51
CA SER A 235 -31.10 33.21 -8.13
C SER A 235 -30.28 31.92 -8.01
N ILE A 236 -28.99 31.99 -8.37
CA ILE A 236 -28.02 30.91 -8.20
C ILE A 236 -26.87 31.44 -7.34
N ASN A 237 -26.72 30.86 -6.15
CA ASN A 237 -25.62 31.15 -5.25
C ASN A 237 -24.54 30.07 -5.42
N VAL A 238 -23.35 30.48 -5.86
CA VAL A 238 -22.21 29.58 -6.08
C VAL A 238 -21.12 29.89 -5.05
N LYS A 239 -20.80 28.92 -4.18
CA LYS A 239 -19.63 29.00 -3.30
C LYS A 239 -18.47 28.22 -3.93
N VAL A 240 -17.31 28.86 -3.99
CA VAL A 240 -16.09 28.33 -4.60
C VAL A 240 -15.02 28.13 -3.51
N LYS A 241 -14.48 26.91 -3.39
CA LYS A 241 -13.42 26.58 -2.42
C LYS A 241 -12.20 25.95 -3.10
N PRO A 242 -11.01 26.55 -3.02
CA PRO A 242 -9.78 25.94 -3.52
C PRO A 242 -9.34 24.77 -2.62
N ILE A 243 -8.87 23.70 -3.25
CA ILE A 243 -8.26 22.53 -2.61
C ILE A 243 -6.84 22.41 -3.14
N ILE A 244 -5.85 22.69 -2.29
CA ILE A 244 -4.43 22.54 -2.63
C ILE A 244 -3.99 21.12 -2.27
N LYS A 245 -3.60 20.31 -3.26
CA LYS A 245 -3.03 18.97 -3.03
C LYS A 245 -1.49 19.05 -3.06
N SER A 246 -0.81 18.37 -2.14
CA SER A 246 0.64 18.13 -2.22
C SER A 246 0.90 16.85 -3.02
N SER A 247 1.82 16.89 -3.98
CA SER A 247 2.01 15.91 -5.05
C SER A 247 2.54 14.53 -4.65
N LYS A 248 3.33 14.38 -3.58
CA LYS A 248 3.92 13.07 -3.22
C LYS A 248 3.16 12.34 -2.12
N LYS A 249 2.49 11.23 -2.48
CA LYS A 249 2.03 10.22 -1.52
C LYS A 249 3.29 9.57 -0.94
N LEU A 250 3.64 9.92 0.31
CA LEU A 250 4.84 9.41 0.97
C LEU A 250 4.80 7.86 1.03
N PRO A 251 5.87 7.14 0.67
CA PRO A 251 5.87 5.67 0.65
C PRO A 251 5.80 5.11 2.08
N TYR A 252 5.24 3.91 2.25
CA TYR A 252 5.36 3.11 3.45
C TYR A 252 6.72 2.42 3.50
N ILE A 253 7.54 2.78 4.47
CA ILE A 253 8.88 2.19 4.66
C ILE A 253 8.90 1.32 5.90
N LEU A 254 9.41 0.09 5.77
CA LEU A 254 9.75 -0.77 6.90
C LEU A 254 11.26 -0.80 7.08
N PHE A 255 11.73 -0.46 8.28
CA PHE A 255 13.09 -0.70 8.72
C PHE A 255 13.11 -1.98 9.55
N PHE A 256 13.61 -3.07 8.95
CA PHE A 256 13.78 -4.35 9.62
C PHE A 256 15.12 -4.38 10.35
N LEU A 257 15.08 -4.18 11.67
CA LEU A 257 16.22 -4.22 12.57
C LEU A 257 16.42 -5.64 13.09
N ASN A 258 17.25 -6.39 12.37
CA ASN A 258 17.56 -7.77 12.68
C ASN A 258 18.80 -7.87 13.58
N THR A 259 18.67 -8.59 14.69
CA THR A 259 19.76 -8.78 15.66
C THR A 259 20.74 -9.89 15.27
N ASP A 260 20.38 -10.71 14.27
CA ASP A 260 21.22 -11.78 13.70
C ASP A 260 22.06 -11.25 12.52
N GLU A 261 22.99 -12.07 12.03
CA GLU A 261 23.86 -11.76 10.89
C GLU A 261 23.10 -11.56 9.57
N ILE A 262 22.02 -12.33 9.37
CA ILE A 262 21.21 -12.32 8.16
C ILE A 262 19.75 -12.22 8.54
N ALA A 263 19.05 -11.27 7.92
CA ALA A 263 17.60 -11.10 8.04
C ALA A 263 16.87 -12.27 7.37
N SER A 264 15.76 -12.71 7.97
CA SER A 264 14.93 -13.78 7.44
C SER A 264 14.29 -13.35 6.11
N PRO A 265 14.51 -14.09 4.99
CA PRO A 265 13.81 -13.80 3.74
C PRO A 265 12.28 -13.92 3.87
N PHE A 266 11.80 -14.82 4.73
CA PHE A 266 10.38 -15.01 5.01
C PHE A 266 9.73 -13.70 5.50
N ASP A 267 10.36 -13.04 6.46
CA ASP A 267 9.86 -11.81 7.08
C ASP A 267 9.90 -10.64 6.08
N VAL A 268 10.91 -10.60 5.21
CA VAL A 268 11.05 -9.60 4.14
C VAL A 268 9.95 -9.77 3.08
N CYS A 269 9.71 -11.00 2.60
CA CYS A 269 8.65 -11.28 1.63
C CYS A 269 7.27 -10.90 2.19
N MET A 270 6.97 -11.33 3.43
CA MET A 270 5.70 -11.00 4.07
C MET A 270 5.48 -9.49 4.24
N ALA A 271 6.54 -8.73 4.51
CA ALA A 271 6.43 -7.27 4.59
C ALA A 271 6.04 -6.65 3.23
N TYR A 272 6.62 -7.10 2.12
CA TYR A 272 6.19 -6.65 0.79
C TYR A 272 4.74 -7.05 0.49
N ASP A 273 4.37 -8.30 0.77
CA ASP A 273 2.99 -8.80 0.58
C ASP A 273 1.97 -8.03 1.44
N ALA A 274 2.38 -7.53 2.62
CA ALA A 274 1.55 -6.67 3.48
C ALA A 274 1.39 -5.23 2.93
N GLY A 275 2.07 -4.87 1.85
CA GLY A 275 1.94 -3.60 1.12
C GLY A 275 2.89 -2.50 1.57
N PHE A 276 4.06 -2.84 2.12
CA PHE A 276 5.15 -1.87 2.28
C PHE A 276 5.80 -1.58 0.91
N ASP A 277 6.07 -0.30 0.63
CA ASP A 277 6.68 0.10 -0.63
C ASP A 277 8.20 -0.16 -0.62
N VAL A 278 8.83 -0.08 0.57
CA VAL A 278 10.25 -0.31 0.78
C VAL A 278 10.47 -1.10 2.07
N VAL A 279 11.28 -2.17 2.01
CA VAL A 279 11.72 -2.93 3.18
C VAL A 279 13.25 -2.88 3.23
N ASN A 280 13.78 -2.08 4.16
CA ASN A 280 15.22 -1.93 4.38
C ASN A 280 15.67 -2.78 5.57
N THR A 281 16.65 -3.63 5.36
CA THR A 281 17.18 -4.53 6.39
C THR A 281 18.48 -4.00 6.99
N TYR A 282 18.59 -4.05 8.32
CA TYR A 282 19.82 -3.84 9.05
C TYR A 282 20.11 -5.10 9.86
N ASN A 283 21.31 -5.66 9.69
CA ASN A 283 21.74 -6.88 10.38
C ASN A 283 22.68 -6.56 11.54
N ASN A 284 22.90 -7.55 12.41
CA ASN A 284 23.75 -7.43 13.60
C ASN A 284 23.39 -6.23 14.49
N VAL A 285 22.11 -5.85 14.52
CA VAL A 285 21.68 -4.64 15.24
C VAL A 285 21.89 -4.80 16.74
N SER A 286 22.70 -3.89 17.30
CA SER A 286 22.88 -3.71 18.74
C SER A 286 21.91 -2.64 19.26
N VAL A 287 21.80 -2.52 20.59
CA VAL A 287 21.03 -1.46 21.27
C VAL A 287 21.49 -0.07 20.81
N ASP A 288 22.79 0.18 20.77
CA ASP A 288 23.34 1.48 20.37
C ASP A 288 23.14 1.78 18.88
N LEU A 289 23.23 0.76 18.02
CA LEU A 289 22.94 0.93 16.59
C LEU A 289 21.45 1.20 16.37
N ALA A 290 20.56 0.46 17.04
CA ALA A 290 19.12 0.68 16.96
C ALA A 290 18.74 2.11 17.34
N LYS A 291 19.31 2.65 18.43
CA LYS A 291 19.08 4.04 18.84
C LYS A 291 19.46 5.04 17.74
N ARG A 292 20.65 4.89 17.14
CA ARG A 292 21.12 5.77 16.05
C ARG A 292 20.23 5.68 14.81
N LEU A 293 19.89 4.47 14.38
CA LEU A 293 19.02 4.24 13.22
C LEU A 293 17.62 4.84 13.43
N VAL A 294 17.05 4.69 14.63
CA VAL A 294 15.74 5.23 14.95
C VAL A 294 15.76 6.76 14.95
N GLN A 295 16.77 7.38 15.55
CA GLN A 295 16.91 8.85 15.54
C GLN A 295 17.01 9.39 14.12
N ASP A 296 17.84 8.79 13.27
CA ASP A 296 18.03 9.21 11.88
C ASP A 296 16.74 9.03 11.03
N ALA A 297 16.08 7.87 11.17
CA ALA A 297 14.81 7.60 10.50
C ALA A 297 13.67 8.53 10.96
N MET A 298 13.65 8.95 12.23
CA MET A 298 12.60 9.82 12.77
C MET A 298 12.64 11.23 12.19
N PHE A 299 13.82 11.82 12.02
CA PHE A 299 13.94 13.22 11.61
C PHE A 299 13.89 13.42 10.08
N SER A 300 14.19 12.38 9.30
CA SER A 300 14.25 12.48 7.83
C SER A 300 12.89 12.63 7.13
N ARG A 301 11.75 12.38 7.82
CA ARG A 301 10.43 12.24 7.17
C ARG A 301 9.34 13.20 7.66
N GLY A 302 9.63 14.02 8.66
CA GLY A 302 8.66 14.94 9.27
C GLY A 302 7.44 14.24 9.92
N PRO A 303 6.52 14.99 10.55
CA PRO A 303 5.41 14.41 11.31
C PRO A 303 4.41 13.58 10.48
N LYS A 304 4.26 13.87 9.18
CA LYS A 304 3.39 13.09 8.29
C LYS A 304 4.07 11.84 7.74
N GLY A 305 5.36 11.91 7.43
CA GLY A 305 6.09 10.80 6.84
C GLY A 305 6.50 9.73 7.83
N ILE A 306 6.72 10.09 9.10
CA ILE A 306 7.02 9.14 10.19
C ILE A 306 5.84 8.18 10.44
N LYS A 307 4.60 8.64 10.23
CA LYS A 307 3.37 7.82 10.28
C LYS A 307 3.30 6.77 9.16
N ARG A 308 4.19 6.85 8.18
CA ARG A 308 4.35 5.87 7.09
C ARG A 308 5.71 5.19 7.16
N THR A 309 6.27 5.08 8.34
CA THR A 309 7.51 4.36 8.62
C THR A 309 7.23 3.36 9.71
N CYS A 310 7.77 2.15 9.64
CA CYS A 310 7.64 1.15 10.70
C CYS A 310 9.01 0.60 11.04
N PHE A 311 9.18 0.17 12.29
CA PHE A 311 10.33 -0.64 12.69
C PHE A 311 9.83 -2.07 12.94
N PHE A 312 10.50 -3.05 12.37
CA PHE A 312 10.32 -4.45 12.73
C PHE A 312 11.60 -4.94 13.39
N ILE A 313 11.50 -5.49 14.59
CA ILE A 313 12.63 -6.02 15.35
C ILE A 313 12.56 -7.54 15.35
N GLY A 314 13.62 -8.18 14.85
CA GLY A 314 13.72 -9.63 14.75
C GLY A 314 15.10 -10.18 15.10
N GLY A 315 15.21 -11.50 15.03
CA GLY A 315 16.41 -12.27 15.32
C GLY A 315 16.17 -13.37 16.34
N ARG A 316 17.18 -14.20 16.56
CA ARG A 316 17.04 -15.48 17.27
C ARG A 316 17.00 -15.34 18.78
N ASP A 317 17.78 -14.41 19.34
CA ASP A 317 17.86 -14.17 20.77
C ASP A 317 16.72 -13.24 21.21
N VAL A 318 15.70 -13.82 21.83
CA VAL A 318 14.52 -13.11 22.35
C VAL A 318 14.90 -11.98 23.29
N GLU A 319 15.90 -12.17 24.16
CA GLU A 319 16.29 -11.13 25.12
C GLU A 319 16.97 -9.95 24.42
N LYS A 320 17.82 -10.23 23.42
CA LYS A 320 18.45 -9.19 22.61
C LYS A 320 17.40 -8.42 21.79
N VAL A 321 16.46 -9.13 21.16
CA VAL A 321 15.35 -8.54 20.41
C VAL A 321 14.50 -7.63 21.29
N GLU A 322 14.12 -8.08 22.48
CA GLU A 322 13.31 -7.28 23.41
C GLU A 322 14.05 -6.04 23.93
N LYS A 323 15.36 -6.14 24.18
CA LYS A 323 16.19 -4.97 24.54
C LYS A 323 16.25 -3.95 23.41
N VAL A 324 16.44 -4.40 22.17
CA VAL A 324 16.40 -3.52 20.98
C VAL A 324 15.02 -2.89 20.83
N ALA A 325 13.95 -3.67 20.97
CA ALA A 325 12.58 -3.17 20.85
C ALA A 325 12.23 -2.12 21.92
N SER A 326 12.63 -2.33 23.19
CA SER A 326 12.48 -1.31 24.24
C SER A 326 13.24 -0.05 23.86
N THR A 327 14.49 -0.19 23.41
CA THR A 327 15.33 0.95 23.01
C THR A 327 14.69 1.74 21.87
N VAL A 328 14.16 1.07 20.84
CA VAL A 328 13.42 1.72 19.74
C VAL A 328 12.21 2.47 20.28
N LYS A 329 11.41 1.83 21.15
CA LYS A 329 10.23 2.44 21.76
C LYS A 329 10.58 3.70 22.56
N ASP A 330 11.63 3.63 23.37
CA ASP A 330 12.06 4.68 24.30
C ASP A 330 12.78 5.83 23.57
N THR A 331 13.38 5.55 22.42
CA THR A 331 14.03 6.57 21.58
C THR A 331 13.02 7.46 20.86
N MET A 332 11.80 6.98 20.60
CA MET A 332 10.78 7.75 19.90
C MET A 332 10.08 8.79 20.79
N MET A 333 10.03 10.04 20.33
CA MET A 333 9.37 11.16 21.02
C MET A 333 8.18 11.71 20.21
N SER A 334 7.17 12.27 20.88
CA SER A 334 6.04 12.92 20.20
C SER A 334 6.51 14.22 19.51
N PRO A 335 6.05 14.56 18.29
CA PRO A 335 5.08 13.84 17.43
C PRO A 335 5.70 12.73 16.55
N PHE A 336 7.00 12.51 16.62
CA PHE A 336 7.79 11.55 15.84
C PHE A 336 7.72 10.11 16.37
N LYS A 337 6.50 9.60 16.61
CA LYS A 337 6.26 8.21 17.01
C LYS A 337 5.63 7.42 15.89
N THR A 338 6.03 6.16 15.75
CA THR A 338 5.47 5.23 14.77
C THR A 338 5.35 3.80 15.29
N SER A 339 4.89 2.89 14.43
CA SER A 339 4.67 1.47 14.71
C SER A 339 5.98 0.70 14.89
N VAL A 340 6.03 -0.13 15.93
CA VAL A 340 7.13 -1.05 16.21
C VAL A 340 6.58 -2.47 16.33
N ILE A 341 7.02 -3.34 15.43
CA ILE A 341 6.70 -4.76 15.39
C ILE A 341 7.84 -5.52 16.05
N VAL A 342 7.52 -6.49 16.89
CA VAL A 342 8.50 -7.35 17.55
C VAL A 342 8.12 -8.80 17.30
N ASP A 343 8.98 -9.54 16.60
CA ASP A 343 8.78 -10.99 16.43
C ASP A 343 10.13 -11.71 16.27
N PRO A 344 10.68 -12.31 17.34
CA PRO A 344 11.96 -13.03 17.29
C PRO A 344 11.86 -14.30 16.43
N ARG A 345 12.13 -14.19 15.12
CA ARG A 345 12.02 -15.27 14.11
C ARG A 345 10.67 -16.00 14.18
N GLY A 346 9.57 -15.26 14.26
CA GLY A 346 8.23 -15.84 14.32
C GLY A 346 7.84 -16.43 15.69
N ALA A 347 8.66 -16.27 16.74
CA ALA A 347 8.38 -16.85 18.04
C ALA A 347 7.08 -16.33 18.66
N TYR A 348 6.79 -15.04 18.54
CA TYR A 348 5.60 -14.43 19.13
C TYR A 348 4.35 -14.85 18.37
N THR A 349 4.38 -14.75 17.04
CA THR A 349 3.23 -15.13 16.18
C THR A 349 2.96 -16.64 16.25
N THR A 350 3.99 -17.48 16.34
CA THR A 350 3.81 -18.93 16.49
C THR A 350 3.24 -19.31 17.86
N ALA A 351 3.77 -18.73 18.95
CA ALA A 351 3.26 -18.95 20.30
C ALA A 351 1.81 -18.46 20.45
N ALA A 352 1.50 -17.30 19.88
CA ALA A 352 0.14 -16.77 19.79
C ALA A 352 -0.79 -17.74 19.06
N ALA A 353 -0.41 -18.22 17.88
CA ALA A 353 -1.21 -19.11 17.07
C ALA A 353 -1.48 -20.46 17.76
N MET A 354 -0.45 -21.08 18.34
CA MET A 354 -0.62 -22.40 19.00
C MET A 354 -1.53 -22.31 20.24
N VAL A 355 -1.41 -21.25 21.04
CA VAL A 355 -2.26 -21.06 22.23
C VAL A 355 -3.70 -20.73 21.81
N ALA A 356 -3.88 -19.87 20.80
CA ALA A 356 -5.21 -19.54 20.28
C ALA A 356 -5.91 -20.77 19.67
N LYS A 357 -5.15 -21.62 18.95
CA LYS A 357 -5.66 -22.91 18.45
C LYS A 357 -6.06 -23.88 19.55
N ALA A 358 -5.35 -23.88 20.68
CA ALA A 358 -5.75 -24.68 21.84
C ALA A 358 -7.09 -24.20 22.42
N GLU A 359 -7.30 -22.88 22.54
CA GLU A 359 -8.58 -22.34 23.02
C GLU A 359 -9.74 -22.65 22.07
N GLU A 360 -9.54 -22.47 20.77
CA GLU A 360 -10.53 -22.83 19.75
C GLU A 360 -10.90 -24.31 19.83
N ALA A 361 -9.89 -25.17 19.99
CA ALA A 361 -10.06 -26.62 20.11
C ALA A 361 -10.86 -27.04 21.34
N LEU A 362 -10.52 -26.50 22.51
CA LEU A 362 -11.26 -26.78 23.75
C LEU A 362 -12.73 -26.36 23.63
N ARG A 363 -12.99 -25.17 23.07
CA ARG A 363 -14.34 -24.68 22.81
C ARG A 363 -15.11 -25.58 21.84
N LYS A 364 -14.51 -25.97 20.71
CA LYS A 364 -15.14 -26.87 19.71
C LYS A 364 -15.48 -28.25 20.28
N LYS A 365 -14.72 -28.73 21.28
CA LYS A 365 -14.97 -29.99 21.98
C LYS A 365 -15.88 -29.85 23.21
N GLY A 366 -16.39 -28.64 23.50
CA GLY A 366 -17.22 -28.39 24.67
C GLY A 366 -16.50 -28.56 26.00
N PHE A 367 -15.16 -28.48 26.00
CA PHE A 367 -14.36 -28.52 27.22
C PHE A 367 -14.30 -27.13 27.87
N LYS A 368 -14.02 -27.10 29.19
CA LYS A 368 -13.69 -25.85 29.90
C LYS A 368 -12.52 -25.15 29.21
N ASP A 369 -12.47 -23.83 29.34
CA ASP A 369 -11.39 -23.00 28.82
C ASP A 369 -10.02 -23.35 29.44
N LEU A 370 -8.96 -22.66 29.01
CA LEU A 370 -7.60 -22.91 29.49
C LEU A 370 -7.40 -22.54 30.97
N SER A 371 -8.31 -21.79 31.61
CA SER A 371 -8.14 -21.40 33.01
C SER A 371 -8.13 -22.63 33.92
N ASP A 372 -7.26 -22.62 34.93
CA ASP A 372 -7.02 -23.71 35.88
C ASP A 372 -6.52 -25.05 35.29
N LYS A 373 -6.38 -25.15 33.96
CA LYS A 373 -5.80 -26.34 33.31
C LYS A 373 -4.30 -26.43 33.54
N THR A 374 -3.82 -27.67 33.62
CA THR A 374 -2.40 -27.98 33.64
C THR A 374 -1.87 -28.08 32.22
N CYS A 375 -0.91 -27.23 31.87
CA CYS A 375 -0.33 -27.18 30.54
C CYS A 375 1.17 -27.49 30.57
N ALA A 376 1.61 -28.48 29.79
CA ALA A 376 3.03 -28.78 29.60
C ALA A 376 3.51 -28.31 28.23
N VAL A 377 4.60 -27.55 28.22
CA VAL A 377 5.25 -27.03 27.01
C VAL A 377 6.61 -27.73 26.84
N PHE A 378 6.69 -28.68 25.93
CA PHE A 378 7.93 -29.35 25.59
C PHE A 378 8.75 -28.49 24.63
N GLY A 379 9.89 -27.99 25.10
CA GLY A 379 10.78 -27.13 24.34
C GLY A 379 11.07 -25.81 25.06
N THR A 380 12.36 -25.54 25.30
CA THR A 380 12.82 -24.30 25.97
C THR A 380 13.28 -23.21 24.99
N GLY A 381 12.99 -23.37 23.69
CA GLY A 381 13.32 -22.38 22.66
C GLY A 381 12.38 -21.16 22.71
N PRO A 382 12.60 -20.15 21.84
CA PRO A 382 11.82 -18.91 21.81
C PRO A 382 10.30 -19.12 21.83
N VAL A 383 9.78 -19.98 20.96
CA VAL A 383 8.34 -20.31 20.88
C VAL A 383 7.82 -20.88 22.20
N GLY A 384 8.49 -21.91 22.74
CA GLY A 384 8.06 -22.56 23.98
C GLY A 384 8.10 -21.63 25.21
N ARG A 385 9.08 -20.74 25.28
CA ARG A 385 9.16 -19.73 26.35
C ARG A 385 7.96 -18.77 26.30
N ILE A 386 7.64 -18.22 25.12
CA ILE A 386 6.52 -17.27 24.97
C ILE A 386 5.16 -17.96 25.11
N ALA A 387 5.02 -19.20 24.60
CA ALA A 387 3.81 -19.99 24.83
C ALA A 387 3.58 -20.22 26.34
N SER A 388 4.65 -20.50 27.10
CA SER A 388 4.57 -20.65 28.56
C SER A 388 4.13 -19.36 29.26
N VAL A 389 4.60 -18.20 28.79
CA VAL A 389 4.15 -16.88 29.28
C VAL A 389 2.67 -16.69 29.03
N LEU A 390 2.20 -16.92 27.79
CA LEU A 390 0.79 -16.76 27.42
C LEU A 390 -0.11 -17.68 28.25
N LEU A 391 0.24 -18.95 28.39
CA LEU A 391 -0.53 -19.92 29.19
C LEU A 391 -0.61 -19.51 30.66
N SER A 392 0.51 -19.11 31.27
CA SER A 392 0.52 -18.68 32.66
C SER A 392 -0.34 -17.42 32.88
N LYS A 393 -0.32 -16.47 31.93
CA LYS A 393 -1.21 -15.29 31.95
C LYS A 393 -2.69 -15.62 31.80
N LEU A 394 -3.02 -16.76 31.19
CA LEU A 394 -4.39 -17.27 31.10
C LEU A 394 -4.85 -18.02 32.36
N GLY A 395 -4.00 -18.11 33.39
CA GLY A 395 -4.30 -18.80 34.63
C GLY A 395 -4.01 -20.30 34.60
N CYS A 396 -3.26 -20.79 33.61
CA CYS A 396 -2.86 -22.20 33.57
C CYS A 396 -1.78 -22.53 34.60
N LYS A 397 -1.80 -23.76 35.11
CA LYS A 397 -0.63 -24.36 35.80
C LYS A 397 0.38 -24.79 34.74
N THR A 398 1.39 -23.96 34.49
CA THR A 398 2.29 -24.13 33.34
C THR A 398 3.63 -24.77 33.70
N PHE A 399 3.99 -25.82 32.98
CA PHE A 399 5.31 -26.44 33.01
C PHE A 399 6.06 -26.19 31.70
N ILE A 400 7.29 -25.69 31.76
CA ILE A 400 8.20 -25.67 30.62
C ILE A 400 9.21 -26.82 30.76
N VAL A 401 9.29 -27.66 29.73
CA VAL A 401 9.98 -28.95 29.80
C VAL A 401 11.19 -28.96 28.87
N SER A 402 12.34 -29.36 29.43
CA SER A 402 13.57 -29.61 28.68
C SER A 402 13.80 -31.11 28.53
N LEU A 403 14.20 -31.53 27.33
CA LEU A 403 14.53 -32.93 27.02
C LEU A 403 16.02 -33.25 27.17
N VAL A 404 16.88 -32.24 27.07
CA VAL A 404 18.34 -32.41 26.92
C VAL A 404 19.11 -31.62 27.98
N SER A 405 18.73 -30.37 28.20
CA SER A 405 19.40 -29.51 29.19
C SER A 405 18.81 -29.77 30.58
N GLY A 406 19.67 -30.08 31.55
CA GLY A 406 19.31 -30.55 32.88
C GLY A 406 18.44 -29.61 33.74
N GLN A 407 18.05 -30.09 34.93
CA GLN A 407 17.12 -29.41 35.83
C GLN A 407 17.54 -27.97 36.20
N ALA A 408 18.84 -27.73 36.44
CA ALA A 408 19.33 -26.39 36.76
C ALA A 408 19.10 -25.38 35.62
N TYR A 409 19.30 -25.80 34.37
CA TYR A 409 19.08 -24.95 33.20
C TYR A 409 17.60 -24.58 33.05
N VAL A 410 16.70 -25.57 33.09
CA VAL A 410 15.27 -25.31 32.88
C VAL A 410 14.65 -24.53 34.05
N ALA A 411 15.15 -24.72 35.28
CA ALA A 411 14.80 -23.88 36.42
C ALA A 411 15.23 -22.42 36.20
N ASN A 412 16.44 -22.19 35.67
CA ASN A 412 16.89 -20.84 35.32
C ASN A 412 16.04 -20.20 34.22
N VAL A 413 15.68 -20.96 33.17
CA VAL A 413 14.76 -20.49 32.12
C VAL A 413 13.41 -20.07 32.73
N ALA A 414 12.83 -20.90 33.60
CA ALA A 414 11.56 -20.59 34.26
C ALA A 414 11.68 -19.36 35.17
N ASN A 415 12.74 -19.23 35.96
CA ASN A 415 12.99 -18.07 36.82
C ASN A 415 13.10 -16.77 36.01
N ASN A 416 13.81 -16.80 34.87
CA ASN A 416 13.92 -15.65 33.97
C ASN A 416 12.56 -15.25 33.39
N ILE A 417 11.76 -16.23 32.95
CA ILE A 417 10.39 -16.00 32.47
C ILE A 417 9.53 -15.37 33.58
N ASN A 418 9.53 -15.95 34.77
CA ASN A 418 8.71 -15.51 35.90
C ASN A 418 9.06 -14.07 36.31
N ARG A 419 10.35 -13.77 36.43
CA ARG A 419 10.84 -12.43 36.77
C ARG A 419 10.49 -11.41 35.70
N LYS A 420 10.67 -11.76 34.42
CA LYS A 420 10.55 -10.81 33.30
C LYS A 420 9.11 -10.48 32.96
N TYR A 421 8.22 -11.47 32.96
CA TYR A 421 6.83 -11.30 32.52
C TYR A 421 5.82 -11.28 33.67
N SER A 422 6.29 -11.38 34.92
CA SER A 422 5.46 -11.43 36.13
C SER A 422 4.42 -12.56 36.08
N VAL A 423 4.91 -13.78 35.81
CA VAL A 423 4.11 -15.00 35.64
C VAL A 423 4.62 -16.12 36.54
N PHE A 424 3.91 -17.26 36.58
CA PHE A 424 4.32 -18.45 37.32
C PHE A 424 4.40 -19.68 36.39
N VAL A 425 5.63 -20.02 36.00
CA VAL A 425 6.00 -21.18 35.18
C VAL A 425 6.98 -22.04 35.99
N LYS A 426 6.81 -23.35 35.96
CA LYS A 426 7.72 -24.31 36.59
C LYS A 426 8.58 -25.02 35.54
N GLY A 427 9.89 -25.01 35.74
CA GLY A 427 10.84 -25.73 34.88
C GLY A 427 10.98 -27.20 35.27
N VAL A 428 10.88 -28.11 34.29
CA VAL A 428 11.01 -29.56 34.51
C VAL A 428 11.96 -30.18 33.50
N PHE A 429 12.90 -30.98 33.97
CA PHE A 429 13.78 -31.79 33.13
C PHE A 429 13.19 -33.20 32.98
N ALA A 430 13.01 -33.65 31.74
CA ALA A 430 12.41 -34.95 31.42
C ALA A 430 13.14 -35.64 30.26
N PRO A 431 14.37 -36.12 30.47
CA PRO A 431 15.16 -36.76 29.44
C PRO A 431 14.59 -38.11 29.00
N THR A 432 13.98 -38.88 29.91
CA THR A 432 13.49 -40.24 29.62
C THR A 432 12.03 -40.28 29.19
N LYS A 433 11.62 -41.35 28.48
CA LYS A 433 10.21 -41.59 28.12
C LYS A 433 9.29 -41.65 29.34
N ALA A 434 9.76 -42.25 30.44
CA ALA A 434 8.97 -42.39 31.67
C ALA A 434 8.68 -41.03 32.33
N GLU A 435 9.67 -40.14 32.39
CA GLU A 435 9.49 -38.79 32.95
C GLU A 435 8.58 -37.94 32.06
N ARG A 436 8.73 -38.03 30.74
CA ARG A 436 7.84 -37.35 29.77
C ARG A 436 6.40 -37.82 29.94
N LEU A 437 6.19 -39.13 30.06
CA LEU A 437 4.87 -39.72 30.26
C LEU A 437 4.25 -39.24 31.58
N LYS A 438 5.01 -39.20 32.67
CA LYS A 438 4.53 -38.69 33.97
C LYS A 438 3.98 -37.26 33.84
N ILE A 439 4.72 -36.38 33.17
CA ILE A 439 4.27 -34.99 32.94
C ILE A 439 2.99 -34.96 32.08
N MET A 440 2.91 -35.80 31.04
CA MET A 440 1.75 -35.85 30.17
C MET A 440 0.50 -36.38 30.88
N LEU A 441 0.65 -37.34 31.79
CA LEU A 441 -0.45 -37.86 32.62
C LEU A 441 -1.04 -36.75 33.50
N ASP A 442 -0.19 -35.89 34.05
CA ASP A 442 -0.59 -34.77 34.92
C ASP A 442 -1.08 -33.52 34.15
N SER A 443 -0.99 -33.50 32.82
CA SER A 443 -1.32 -32.32 31.99
C SER A 443 -2.63 -32.48 31.21
N ASP A 444 -3.46 -31.45 31.18
CA ASP A 444 -4.67 -31.39 30.33
C ASP A 444 -4.34 -31.09 28.87
N VAL A 445 -3.36 -30.20 28.65
CA VAL A 445 -2.95 -29.73 27.32
C VAL A 445 -1.43 -29.81 27.20
N VAL A 446 -0.95 -30.39 26.10
CA VAL A 446 0.47 -30.58 25.82
C VAL A 446 0.84 -29.87 24.54
N PHE A 447 1.76 -28.91 24.66
CA PHE A 447 2.31 -28.14 23.57
C PHE A 447 3.72 -28.64 23.24
N THR A 448 4.05 -28.81 21.97
CA THR A 448 5.38 -29.22 21.54
C THR A 448 6.01 -28.20 20.61
N ALA A 449 7.10 -27.58 21.08
CA ALA A 449 7.91 -26.58 20.39
C ALA A 449 9.39 -26.97 20.45
N VAL A 450 9.67 -28.20 20.02
CA VAL A 450 11.01 -28.81 20.03
C VAL A 450 11.74 -28.61 18.70
N ALA A 451 13.01 -29.01 18.67
CA ALA A 451 13.81 -28.96 17.45
C ALA A 451 13.18 -29.81 16.34
N PRO A 452 13.33 -29.41 15.06
CA PRO A 452 12.87 -30.20 13.92
C PRO A 452 13.29 -31.67 13.97
N GLY A 453 12.38 -32.58 13.63
CA GLY A 453 12.66 -34.02 13.62
C GLY A 453 12.82 -34.67 15.00
N THR A 454 12.31 -34.06 16.07
CA THR A 454 12.37 -34.63 17.43
C THR A 454 11.08 -35.39 17.77
N LYS A 455 11.14 -36.73 17.89
CA LYS A 455 10.02 -37.55 18.40
C LYS A 455 9.97 -37.54 19.93
N ILE A 456 8.82 -37.22 20.52
CA ILE A 456 8.60 -37.17 21.98
C ILE A 456 7.61 -38.23 22.43
N VAL A 457 6.53 -38.43 21.69
CA VAL A 457 5.41 -39.32 22.04
C VAL A 457 5.34 -40.46 21.04
N ASP A 458 5.46 -41.69 21.52
CA ASP A 458 5.23 -42.91 20.74
C ASP A 458 3.85 -43.54 21.04
N GLY A 459 3.51 -44.59 20.29
CA GLY A 459 2.25 -45.33 20.43
C GLY A 459 2.03 -45.85 21.85
N ASP A 460 3.05 -46.45 22.47
CA ASP A 460 2.96 -46.97 23.84
C ASP A 460 2.65 -45.87 24.86
N MET A 461 3.25 -44.69 24.70
CA MET A 461 2.95 -43.53 25.54
C MET A 461 1.52 -43.04 25.32
N LEU A 462 1.05 -42.92 24.07
CA LEU A 462 -0.33 -42.53 23.77
C LEU A 462 -1.33 -43.49 24.40
N ASP A 463 -1.08 -44.79 24.28
CA ASP A 463 -2.01 -45.82 24.74
C ASP A 463 -2.14 -45.82 26.27
N LYS A 464 -1.11 -45.35 27.01
CA LYS A 464 -1.13 -45.14 28.47
C LYS A 464 -1.86 -43.87 28.93
N LEU A 465 -2.20 -42.93 28.04
CA LEU A 465 -2.95 -41.73 28.39
C LEU A 465 -4.44 -42.06 28.56
N ASN A 466 -4.94 -41.99 29.79
CA ASN A 466 -6.31 -42.38 30.15
C ASN A 466 -7.22 -41.20 30.50
N ILE A 467 -6.69 -39.98 30.54
CA ILE A 467 -7.43 -38.75 30.81
C ILE A 467 -7.55 -37.95 29.50
N PRO A 468 -8.70 -37.29 29.23
CA PRO A 468 -8.86 -36.44 28.07
C PRO A 468 -7.71 -35.45 27.92
N LYS A 469 -7.20 -35.30 26.69
CA LYS A 469 -5.99 -34.52 26.44
C LYS A 469 -6.00 -33.87 25.06
N LEU A 470 -5.40 -32.69 24.98
CA LEU A 470 -5.17 -32.01 23.71
C LEU A 470 -3.67 -31.82 23.48
N PHE A 471 -3.19 -32.28 22.33
CA PHE A 471 -1.84 -32.04 21.83
C PHE A 471 -1.83 -30.94 20.78
N ILE A 472 -0.84 -30.05 20.84
CA ILE A 472 -0.61 -29.01 19.83
C ILE A 472 0.87 -29.04 19.46
N ASP A 473 1.17 -29.35 18.20
CA ASP A 473 2.55 -29.43 17.69
C ASP A 473 2.86 -28.29 16.72
N VAL A 474 4.11 -27.83 16.71
CA VAL A 474 4.64 -26.88 15.73
C VAL A 474 5.82 -27.44 14.91
N ASN A 475 6.21 -28.69 15.13
CA ASN A 475 7.21 -29.36 14.32
C ASN A 475 6.59 -29.97 13.05
N ALA A 476 6.89 -29.38 11.90
CA ALA A 476 6.46 -29.90 10.60
C ALA A 476 7.44 -30.91 9.98
N VAL A 477 8.58 -31.20 10.63
CA VAL A 477 9.68 -31.98 10.06
C VAL A 477 9.67 -33.42 10.60
N PRO A 478 9.66 -34.44 9.74
CA PRO A 478 9.80 -35.84 10.15
C PRO A 478 11.14 -36.15 10.85
N PRO A 479 11.17 -37.09 11.83
CA PRO A 479 10.01 -37.77 12.40
C PRO A 479 9.14 -36.79 13.21
N TYR A 480 7.81 -36.95 13.07
CA TYR A 480 6.87 -36.09 13.78
C TYR A 480 6.93 -36.29 15.29
N THR A 481 6.64 -35.23 16.03
CA THR A 481 6.81 -35.19 17.47
C THR A 481 5.93 -36.17 18.20
N ILE A 482 4.72 -36.37 17.67
CA ILE A 482 3.66 -37.16 18.27
C ILE A 482 3.22 -38.21 17.24
N GLU A 483 3.29 -39.48 17.64
CA GLU A 483 2.84 -40.56 16.80
C GLU A 483 1.34 -40.42 16.46
N ARG A 484 0.92 -40.93 15.30
CA ARG A 484 -0.46 -40.83 14.77
C ARG A 484 -0.95 -39.40 14.46
N LEU A 485 -0.17 -38.35 14.73
CA LEU A 485 -0.50 -36.96 14.36
C LEU A 485 0.29 -36.51 13.13
N GLN A 486 -0.40 -36.02 12.10
CA GLN A 486 0.20 -35.45 10.88
C GLN A 486 0.19 -33.92 10.94
N PRO A 487 1.08 -33.23 10.20
CA PRO A 487 1.17 -31.76 10.25
C PRO A 487 -0.12 -31.02 9.87
N LYS A 488 -0.96 -31.60 9.00
CA LYS A 488 -2.22 -31.02 8.53
C LYS A 488 -3.46 -31.39 9.36
N ASP A 489 -3.29 -32.23 10.38
CA ASP A 489 -4.41 -32.73 11.16
C ASP A 489 -4.95 -31.63 12.08
N GLU A 490 -6.23 -31.27 11.93
CA GLU A 490 -6.93 -30.33 12.81
C GLU A 490 -7.88 -31.10 13.73
N LEU A 491 -7.67 -31.02 15.04
CA LEU A 491 -8.52 -31.67 16.06
C LEU A 491 -8.71 -33.19 15.87
N LYS A 492 -7.72 -33.87 15.31
CA LYS A 492 -7.77 -35.31 15.06
C LYS A 492 -7.78 -36.09 16.37
N GLU A 493 -8.65 -37.08 16.48
CA GLU A 493 -8.63 -38.04 17.58
C GLU A 493 -7.52 -39.07 17.35
N LEU A 494 -6.53 -39.09 18.24
CA LEU A 494 -5.38 -40.01 18.19
C LEU A 494 -5.69 -41.35 18.88
N LYS A 495 -6.59 -41.29 19.86
CA LYS A 495 -7.26 -42.39 20.57
C LYS A 495 -8.47 -41.79 21.30
N PRO A 496 -9.42 -42.60 21.81
CA PRO A 496 -10.60 -42.08 22.50
C PRO A 496 -10.24 -41.04 23.57
N GLY A 497 -10.75 -39.82 23.41
CA GLY A 497 -10.54 -38.70 24.34
C GLY A 497 -9.21 -37.94 24.22
N VAL A 498 -8.29 -38.37 23.34
CA VAL A 498 -7.01 -37.69 23.09
C VAL A 498 -7.01 -37.11 21.69
N TYR A 499 -6.89 -35.79 21.60
CA TYR A 499 -6.94 -35.04 20.35
C TYR A 499 -5.59 -34.38 20.04
N GLY A 500 -5.32 -34.12 18.77
CA GLY A 500 -4.11 -33.44 18.32
C GLY A 500 -4.35 -32.40 17.21
N ILE A 501 -3.52 -31.36 17.22
CA ILE A 501 -3.43 -30.33 16.18
C ILE A 501 -1.99 -30.32 15.65
N GLY A 502 -1.86 -30.48 14.34
CA GLY A 502 -0.57 -30.52 13.65
C GLY A 502 0.03 -29.15 13.33
N ALA A 503 1.32 -29.17 13.01
CA ALA A 503 2.14 -27.98 12.81
C ALA A 503 1.69 -27.05 11.67
N LEU A 504 1.15 -27.57 10.57
CA LEU A 504 0.69 -26.74 9.45
C LEU A 504 -0.63 -26.03 9.77
N VAL A 505 -1.47 -26.60 10.64
CA VAL A 505 -2.69 -25.96 11.12
C VAL A 505 -2.37 -24.75 12.00
N VAL A 506 -1.36 -24.89 12.87
CA VAL A 506 -0.81 -23.76 13.63
C VAL A 506 -0.11 -22.76 12.70
N GLY A 507 0.66 -23.27 11.74
CA GLY A 507 1.41 -22.49 10.75
C GLY A 507 0.53 -21.58 9.89
N ASP A 508 -0.65 -22.06 9.48
CA ASP A 508 -1.64 -21.24 8.75
C ASP A 508 -2.09 -20.03 9.58
N LEU A 509 -2.48 -20.25 10.84
CA LEU A 509 -2.89 -19.16 11.72
C LEU A 509 -1.72 -18.21 12.02
N LYS A 510 -0.51 -18.74 12.21
CA LYS A 510 0.71 -17.94 12.38
C LYS A 510 0.92 -17.01 11.18
N TYR A 511 0.88 -17.56 9.98
CA TYR A 511 1.05 -16.80 8.73
C TYR A 511 0.02 -15.67 8.62
N ARG A 512 -1.26 -15.99 8.82
CA ARG A 512 -2.34 -15.00 8.78
C ARG A 512 -2.18 -13.92 9.86
N THR A 513 -1.77 -14.31 11.07
CA THR A 513 -1.52 -13.39 12.19
C THR A 513 -0.40 -12.41 11.85
N GLU A 514 0.72 -12.89 11.33
CA GLU A 514 1.86 -12.03 10.97
C GLU A 514 1.54 -11.09 9.79
N MET A 515 0.83 -11.59 8.77
CA MET A 515 0.40 -10.76 7.64
C MET A 515 -0.48 -9.60 8.10
N GLU A 516 -1.46 -9.89 8.96
CA GLU A 516 -2.36 -8.88 9.50
C GLU A 516 -1.66 -7.94 10.49
N LEU A 517 -0.68 -8.44 11.25
CA LEU A 517 0.18 -7.63 12.13
C LEU A 517 0.93 -6.55 11.33
N LEU A 518 1.61 -6.97 10.26
CA LEU A 518 2.33 -6.09 9.33
C LEU A 518 1.38 -5.07 8.69
N ARG A 519 0.22 -5.51 8.22
CA ARG A 519 -0.80 -4.63 7.62
C ARG A 519 -1.31 -3.57 8.60
N ARG A 520 -1.66 -3.96 9.82
CA ARG A 520 -2.14 -3.04 10.87
C ARG A 520 -1.06 -2.04 11.28
N ALA A 521 0.16 -2.52 11.50
CA ALA A 521 1.29 -1.67 11.85
C ALA A 521 1.60 -0.63 10.75
N ARG A 522 1.53 -1.03 9.48
CA ARG A 522 1.71 -0.14 8.33
C ARG A 522 0.68 0.98 8.30
N LEU A 523 -0.59 0.66 8.52
CA LEU A 523 -1.71 1.59 8.34
C LEU A 523 -1.97 2.49 9.56
N SER A 524 -1.64 2.05 10.77
CA SER A 524 -1.92 2.80 12.00
C SER A 524 -1.07 4.06 12.17
N GLY A 525 0.17 4.05 11.67
CA GLY A 525 1.17 5.08 11.93
C GLY A 525 1.55 5.21 13.41
N GLY A 526 1.39 4.14 14.20
CA GLY A 526 1.71 4.12 15.62
C GLY A 526 1.24 2.85 16.30
N GLY A 527 2.05 2.33 17.22
CA GLY A 527 1.69 1.16 18.01
C GLY A 527 2.92 0.36 18.42
N PHE A 528 2.75 -0.49 19.42
CA PHE A 528 3.77 -1.45 19.82
C PHE A 528 3.15 -2.84 19.78
N TYR A 529 3.65 -3.66 18.88
CA TYR A 529 3.05 -4.93 18.48
C TYR A 529 3.92 -6.06 19.02
N ASP A 530 3.63 -6.49 20.26
CA ASP A 530 4.36 -7.52 21.00
C ASP A 530 3.61 -8.86 21.04
N TYR A 531 4.10 -9.82 21.83
CA TYR A 531 3.50 -11.14 21.97
C TYR A 531 2.05 -11.12 22.47
N ASN A 532 1.66 -10.15 23.31
CA ASN A 532 0.27 -10.03 23.76
C ASN A 532 -0.62 -9.54 22.62
N TYR A 533 -0.12 -8.58 21.84
CA TYR A 533 -0.83 -8.12 20.64
C TYR A 533 -1.02 -9.26 19.64
N CYS A 534 0.04 -10.01 19.34
CA CYS A 534 -0.02 -11.17 18.44
C CYS A 534 -1.06 -12.19 18.90
N PHE A 535 -1.14 -12.47 20.21
CA PHE A 535 -2.10 -13.42 20.75
C PHE A 535 -3.56 -12.95 20.62
N ASN A 536 -3.83 -11.68 20.95
CA ASN A 536 -5.16 -11.10 20.76
C ASN A 536 -5.56 -11.07 19.28
N LEU A 537 -4.63 -10.76 18.39
CA LEU A 537 -4.86 -10.77 16.95
C LEU A 537 -5.17 -12.19 16.43
N ALA A 538 -4.43 -13.20 16.88
CA ALA A 538 -4.70 -14.59 16.51
C ALA A 538 -6.11 -15.05 16.92
N ARG A 539 -6.57 -14.65 18.12
CA ARG A 539 -7.96 -14.89 18.57
C ARG A 539 -8.99 -14.18 17.70
N GLU A 540 -8.74 -12.94 17.32
CA GLU A 540 -9.61 -12.15 16.45
C GLU A 540 -9.80 -12.82 15.09
N ILE A 541 -8.70 -13.23 14.46
CA ILE A 541 -8.68 -13.92 13.16
C ILE A 541 -9.47 -15.24 13.19
N LEU A 542 -9.41 -15.98 14.30
CA LEU A 542 -10.21 -17.20 14.47
C LEU A 542 -11.70 -16.89 14.60
N LYS A 543 -12.08 -15.85 15.36
CA LYS A 543 -13.47 -15.43 15.51
C LYS A 543 -14.08 -14.93 14.21
N GLU A 544 -13.34 -14.17 13.40
CA GLU A 544 -13.81 -13.70 12.09
C GLU A 544 -14.11 -14.87 11.13
N LYS A 545 -13.27 -15.91 11.14
CA LYS A 545 -13.51 -17.13 10.34
C LYS A 545 -14.81 -17.84 10.74
N GLU A 546 -15.19 -17.80 12.02
CA GLU A 546 -16.45 -18.39 12.50
C GLU A 546 -17.70 -17.61 12.05
N LEU A 547 -17.56 -16.32 11.73
CA LEU A 547 -18.67 -15.44 11.33
C LEU A 547 -18.94 -15.46 9.81
N LEU A 548 -18.04 -16.02 9.01
CA LEU A 548 -18.13 -16.11 7.55
C LEU A 548 -18.11 -17.59 7.13
N PRO A 549 -19.25 -18.31 7.11
CA PRO A 549 -19.27 -19.69 6.64
C PRO A 549 -18.87 -19.76 5.15
N GLU A 550 -18.09 -20.78 4.80
CA GLU A 550 -17.75 -21.10 3.41
C GLU A 550 -19.03 -21.33 2.59
N ILE A 551 -19.28 -20.47 1.61
CA ILE A 551 -20.33 -20.68 0.61
C ILE A 551 -19.74 -21.58 -0.48
N SER A 552 -19.97 -22.88 -0.38
CA SER A 552 -19.70 -23.81 -1.48
C SER A 552 -20.84 -23.77 -2.49
N VAL A 553 -20.60 -23.18 -3.67
CA VAL A 553 -21.54 -23.26 -4.81
C VAL A 553 -21.19 -24.47 -5.64
N THR A 554 -22.01 -25.52 -5.56
CA THR A 554 -21.91 -26.67 -6.46
C THR A 554 -22.73 -26.40 -7.72
N LEU A 555 -22.05 -26.09 -8.83
CA LEU A 555 -22.71 -26.02 -10.15
C LEU A 555 -22.99 -27.45 -10.63
N ARG A 556 -24.26 -27.85 -10.60
CA ARG A 556 -24.72 -29.04 -11.33
C ARG A 556 -25.07 -28.65 -12.76
N ARG A 557 -24.50 -29.36 -13.72
CA ARG A 557 -24.92 -29.28 -15.12
C ARG A 557 -26.34 -29.86 -15.21
N ILE A 558 -27.28 -29.10 -15.78
CA ILE A 558 -28.65 -29.54 -16.08
C ILE A 558 -28.58 -30.63 -17.15
#